data_AF-U7GQL3-F1
#
_entry.id   AF-U7GQL3-F1
#
_cell.length_a   1.000
_cell.length_b   1.000
_cell.length_c   1.000
_cell.angle_alpha   90.00
_cell.angle_beta   90.00
_cell.angle_gamma   90.00
#
_symmetry.space_group_name_H-M   'P 1'
#
loop_
_entity.id
_entity.type
_entity.pdbx_description
1 polymer ?
#
loop_
_entity_poly.entity_id
_entity_poly.type
_entity_poly.pdbx_seq_one_letter_code
_entity_poly.pdbx_strand_id
1 'polypeptide(L)'
;MQQPVLQIKEDTIEQNLFWEINGSIDLAIIPGNTIKGIPHDLPIRLQNGYAKGRNGFGYLHILRNHGQEFNRLRPPTDVFGFLVKKLGQGGSFHHQTDKRKGLYLAMLPSGVIILDYVAKGRDSFFTIITAYTTNRSIDGKEIGRYISTFQVKPKK
;
A
#
# COMPACT_ATOMS: atom_id res chain seq x y z
N MET A 1 -34.81 11.28 -23.58
CA MET A 1 -33.88 11.60 -22.48
C MET A 1 -32.63 10.74 -22.65
N GLN A 2 -31.49 11.36 -23.00
CA GLN A 2 -30.23 10.65 -23.17
C GLN A 2 -29.56 10.46 -21.80
N GLN A 3 -29.15 9.23 -21.49
CA GLN A 3 -28.34 8.95 -20.31
C GLN A 3 -26.96 9.60 -20.49
N PRO A 4 -26.36 10.18 -19.43
CA PRO A 4 -25.02 10.70 -19.51
C PRO A 4 -24.04 9.54 -19.72
N VAL A 5 -23.41 9.50 -20.88
CA VAL A 5 -22.28 8.61 -21.16
C VAL A 5 -21.06 9.22 -20.49
N LEU A 6 -20.51 8.51 -19.51
CA LEU A 6 -19.22 8.84 -18.91
C LEU A 6 -18.12 8.59 -19.97
N GLN A 7 -17.74 9.63 -20.70
CA GLN A 7 -16.54 9.62 -21.52
C GLN A 7 -15.32 9.62 -20.60
N ILE A 8 -14.74 8.45 -20.39
CA ILE A 8 -13.41 8.34 -19.78
C ILE A 8 -12.43 8.85 -20.85
N LYS A 9 -11.95 10.09 -20.70
CA LYS A 9 -10.78 10.56 -21.45
C LYS A 9 -9.58 9.77 -20.96
N GLU A 10 -8.94 9.00 -21.84
CA GLU A 10 -7.76 8.20 -21.54
C GLU A 10 -6.47 9.02 -21.31
N ASP A 11 -6.54 10.36 -21.35
CA ASP A 11 -5.38 11.25 -21.24
C ASP A 11 -5.31 11.98 -19.90
N THR A 12 -5.01 11.23 -18.84
CA THR A 12 -4.18 11.57 -17.66
C THR A 12 -4.57 10.63 -16.53
N ILE A 13 -3.90 9.48 -16.43
CA ILE A 13 -3.85 8.77 -15.14
C ILE A 13 -3.18 9.76 -14.20
N GLU A 14 -3.93 10.43 -13.33
CA GLU A 14 -3.36 11.36 -12.36
C GLU A 14 -2.47 10.54 -11.39
N GLN A 15 -1.18 10.48 -11.70
CA GLN A 15 -0.15 9.72 -10.97
C GLN A 15 0.02 10.18 -9.50
N ASN A 16 -0.68 11.26 -9.12
CA ASN A 16 -0.69 11.86 -7.80
C ASN A 16 -2.03 11.73 -7.06
N LEU A 17 -3.03 11.04 -7.62
CA LEU A 17 -4.23 10.71 -6.86
C LEU A 17 -3.93 9.62 -5.84
N PHE A 18 -4.39 9.86 -4.61
CA PHE A 18 -4.28 8.92 -3.52
C PHE A 18 -5.66 8.40 -3.15
N TRP A 19 -5.70 7.13 -2.75
CA TRP A 19 -6.88 6.55 -2.13
C TRP A 19 -6.96 6.99 -0.67
N GLU A 20 -8.18 7.19 -0.18
CA GLU A 20 -8.44 7.76 1.14
C GLU A 20 -9.29 6.86 2.01
N ILE A 21 -9.05 6.91 3.32
CA ILE A 21 -9.95 6.37 4.34
C ILE A 21 -10.37 7.49 5.29
N ASN A 22 -11.68 7.68 5.47
CA ASN A 22 -12.24 8.73 6.33
C ASN A 22 -11.74 10.16 6.02
N GLY A 23 -11.45 10.43 4.75
CA GLY A 23 -10.91 11.70 4.26
C GLY A 23 -9.43 11.93 4.59
N SER A 24 -8.65 10.85 4.74
CA SER A 24 -7.19 10.87 4.94
C SER A 24 -6.51 10.00 3.87
N ILE A 25 -5.48 10.54 3.22
CA ILE A 25 -4.60 9.81 2.29
C ILE A 25 -3.58 8.93 3.03
N ASP A 26 -3.36 9.21 4.32
CA ASP A 26 -2.50 8.42 5.20
C ASP A 26 -3.33 7.24 5.71
N LEU A 27 -3.13 6.08 5.10
CA LEU A 27 -3.89 4.87 5.40
C LEU A 27 -3.43 4.22 6.71
N ALA A 28 -2.14 4.37 7.03
CA ALA A 28 -1.53 3.95 8.28
C ALA A 28 -0.27 4.78 8.54
N ILE A 29 0.22 4.76 9.78
CA ILE A 29 1.49 5.40 10.16
C ILE A 29 2.45 4.31 10.67
N ILE A 30 3.70 4.38 10.24
CA ILE A 30 4.81 3.63 10.83
C ILE A 30 5.43 4.56 11.88
N PRO A 31 5.35 4.25 13.19
CA PRO A 31 5.96 5.07 14.21
C PRO A 31 7.48 5.20 14.03
N GLY A 32 8.04 6.33 14.42
CA GLY A 32 9.49 6.54 14.46
C GLY A 32 10.21 5.43 15.23
N ASN A 33 11.40 5.08 14.76
CA ASN A 33 12.26 4.01 15.28
C ASN A 33 11.71 2.58 15.12
N THR A 34 10.57 2.38 14.43
CA THR A 34 10.08 1.04 14.08
C THR A 34 11.06 0.27 13.19
N ILE A 35 11.73 0.99 12.28
CA ILE A 35 12.80 0.48 11.42
C ILE A 35 14.07 1.26 11.76
N LYS A 36 15.17 0.54 11.99
CA LYS A 36 16.46 1.16 12.32
C LYS A 36 16.86 2.20 11.26
N GLY A 37 17.17 3.41 11.69
CA GLY A 37 17.58 4.52 10.82
C GLY A 37 16.45 5.44 10.37
N ILE A 38 15.20 5.18 10.75
CA ILE A 38 14.05 6.05 10.50
C ILE A 38 13.54 6.59 11.85
N PRO A 39 13.96 7.79 12.28
CA PRO A 39 13.68 8.28 13.63
C PRO A 39 12.31 8.94 13.80
N HIS A 40 11.59 9.17 12.70
CA HIS A 40 10.32 9.90 12.68
C HIS A 40 9.19 9.04 12.11
N ASP A 41 7.96 9.45 12.38
CA ASP A 41 6.76 8.80 11.84
C ASP A 41 6.72 8.91 10.32
N LEU A 42 6.38 7.81 9.65
CA LEU A 42 6.23 7.76 8.20
C LEU A 42 4.85 7.23 7.80
N PRO A 43 4.06 8.02 7.06
CA PRO A 43 2.79 7.54 6.53
C PRO A 43 2.95 6.44 5.48
N ILE A 44 1.96 5.57 5.40
CA ILE A 44 1.73 4.64 4.28
C ILE A 44 0.56 5.17 3.46
N ARG A 45 0.78 5.35 2.16
CA ARG A 45 -0.22 5.86 1.20
C ARG A 45 -0.40 4.89 0.04
N LEU A 46 -1.57 4.94 -0.60
CA LEU A 46 -1.86 4.20 -1.81
C LEU A 46 -2.12 5.15 -2.98
N GLN A 47 -1.19 5.22 -3.92
CA GLN A 47 -1.41 5.96 -5.16
C GLN A 47 -2.32 5.16 -6.11
N ASN A 48 -3.19 5.86 -6.83
CA ASN A 48 -4.03 5.27 -7.87
C ASN A 48 -3.16 4.61 -8.96
N GLY A 49 -2.13 5.33 -9.39
CA GLY A 49 -1.02 4.82 -10.18
C GLY A 49 0.30 5.48 -9.76
N TYR A 50 1.35 4.68 -9.58
CA TYR A 50 2.70 5.14 -9.26
C TYR A 50 3.64 4.76 -10.41
N ALA A 51 4.11 5.74 -11.18
CA ALA A 51 5.03 5.48 -12.29
C ALA A 51 6.47 5.39 -11.79
N LYS A 52 6.99 4.17 -11.62
CA LYS A 52 8.42 3.91 -11.46
C LYS A 52 8.90 3.05 -12.62
N GLY A 53 9.52 3.67 -13.62
CA GLY A 53 9.90 3.01 -14.87
C GLY A 53 8.70 2.62 -15.75
N ARG A 54 8.87 1.61 -16.61
CA ARG A 54 7.90 1.29 -17.68
C ARG A 54 6.58 0.64 -17.25
N ASN A 55 6.50 0.07 -16.05
CA ASN A 55 5.43 -0.89 -15.72
C ASN A 55 4.29 -0.36 -14.84
N GLY A 56 4.42 0.82 -14.22
CA GLY A 56 3.39 1.34 -13.31
C GLY A 56 3.12 0.46 -12.07
N PHE A 57 2.83 1.08 -10.96
CA PHE A 57 2.59 0.45 -9.66
C PHE A 57 1.38 1.09 -8.96
N GLY A 58 1.06 0.66 -7.74
CA GLY A 58 -0.06 1.20 -6.97
C GLY A 58 -1.37 0.47 -7.26
N TYR A 59 -2.50 1.12 -6.95
CA TYR A 59 -3.81 0.48 -6.96
C TYR A 59 -4.14 -0.18 -8.31
N LEU A 60 -3.99 0.55 -9.42
CA LEU A 60 -4.31 0.01 -10.75
C LEU A 60 -3.43 -1.17 -11.15
N HIS A 61 -2.16 -1.19 -10.72
CA HIS A 61 -1.27 -2.34 -10.95
C HIS A 61 -1.77 -3.59 -10.21
N ILE A 62 -2.12 -3.44 -8.93
CA ILE A 62 -2.62 -4.54 -8.10
C ILE A 62 -3.94 -5.04 -8.66
N LEU A 63 -4.85 -4.14 -9.02
CA LEU A 63 -6.14 -4.50 -9.59
C LEU A 63 -5.99 -5.27 -10.91
N ARG A 64 -5.17 -4.77 -11.84
CA ARG A 64 -4.99 -5.38 -13.17
C ARG A 64 -4.27 -6.72 -13.12
N ASN A 65 -3.19 -6.82 -12.34
CA ASN A 65 -2.31 -7.99 -12.37
C ASN A 65 -2.64 -9.02 -11.29
N HIS A 66 -3.26 -8.61 -10.19
CA HIS A 66 -3.48 -9.44 -9.01
C HIS A 66 -4.95 -9.44 -8.54
N GLY A 67 -5.84 -8.63 -9.12
CA GLY A 67 -7.23 -8.47 -8.67
C GLY A 67 -8.02 -9.78 -8.54
N GLN A 68 -7.77 -10.74 -9.43
CA GLN A 68 -8.42 -12.06 -9.38
C GLN A 68 -8.11 -12.84 -8.10
N GLU A 69 -6.96 -12.61 -7.46
CA GLU A 69 -6.61 -13.25 -6.19
C GLU A 69 -7.52 -12.79 -5.04
N PHE A 70 -7.99 -11.55 -5.08
CA PHE A 70 -8.83 -10.96 -4.04
C PHE A 70 -10.28 -11.48 -4.13
N ASN A 71 -10.77 -11.72 -5.36
CA ASN A 71 -12.07 -12.36 -5.61
C ASN A 71 -12.13 -13.82 -5.11
N ARG A 72 -10.98 -14.49 -4.99
CA ARG A 72 -10.88 -15.87 -4.51
C ARG A 72 -10.84 -15.99 -2.99
N LEU A 73 -10.71 -14.87 -2.26
CA LEU A 73 -10.76 -14.87 -0.81
C LEU A 73 -12.14 -15.34 -0.29
N ARG A 74 -12.19 -15.70 0.99
CA ARG A 74 -13.40 -16.14 1.69
C ARG A 74 -13.51 -15.37 3.01
N PRO A 75 -14.34 -14.31 3.09
CA PRO A 75 -15.14 -13.74 2.01
C PRO A 75 -14.28 -13.02 0.94
N PRO A 76 -14.79 -12.89 -0.31
CA PRO A 76 -14.17 -12.02 -1.32
C PRO A 76 -14.12 -10.57 -0.82
N THR A 77 -13.11 -9.82 -1.27
CA THR A 77 -12.96 -8.39 -0.99
C THR A 77 -12.28 -7.72 -2.17
N ASP A 78 -12.49 -6.42 -2.37
CA ASP A 78 -11.72 -5.67 -3.36
C ASP A 78 -10.30 -5.36 -2.86
N VAL A 79 -9.46 -4.82 -3.75
CA VAL A 79 -8.05 -4.49 -3.45
C VAL A 79 -7.94 -3.49 -2.30
N PHE A 80 -8.76 -2.45 -2.30
CA PHE A 80 -8.66 -1.37 -1.30
C PHE A 80 -9.14 -1.86 0.07
N GLY A 81 -10.28 -2.56 0.12
CA GLY A 81 -10.81 -3.19 1.31
C GLY A 81 -9.83 -4.21 1.92
N PHE A 82 -9.14 -5.00 1.08
CA PHE A 82 -8.07 -5.86 1.55
C PHE A 82 -6.92 -5.07 2.18
N LEU A 83 -6.41 -4.05 1.49
CA LEU A 83 -5.27 -3.26 1.97
C LEU A 83 -5.59 -2.56 3.29
N VAL A 84 -6.76 -1.92 3.41
CA VAL A 84 -7.23 -1.30 4.65
C VAL A 84 -7.30 -2.33 5.77
N LYS A 85 -7.94 -3.48 5.52
CA LYS A 85 -8.03 -4.55 6.51
C LYS A 85 -6.65 -5.04 6.93
N LYS A 86 -5.72 -5.20 5.99
CA LYS A 86 -4.35 -5.65 6.26
C LYS A 86 -3.57 -4.64 7.04
N LEU A 87 -3.57 -3.37 6.67
CA LEU A 87 -2.92 -2.32 7.46
C LEU A 87 -3.45 -2.29 8.91
N GLY A 88 -4.70 -2.75 9.12
CA GLY A 88 -5.39 -3.06 10.40
C GLY A 88 -4.70 -4.09 11.29
N GLN A 89 -3.84 -4.90 10.69
CA GLN A 89 -3.27 -6.08 11.29
C GLN A 89 -1.78 -5.84 11.53
N GLY A 90 -1.26 -6.40 12.62
CA GLY A 90 0.18 -6.42 12.85
C GLY A 90 0.93 -7.21 11.78
N GLY A 91 2.24 -7.02 11.75
CA GLY A 91 3.10 -7.66 10.77
C GLY A 91 4.58 -7.50 11.08
N SER A 92 5.42 -7.81 10.09
CA SER A 92 6.86 -7.65 10.17
C SER A 92 7.41 -7.00 8.90
N PHE A 93 8.38 -6.12 9.08
CA PHE A 93 9.13 -5.51 8.00
C PHE A 93 10.35 -6.37 7.65
N HIS A 94 10.61 -6.53 6.36
CA HIS A 94 11.75 -7.29 5.83
C HIS A 94 12.46 -6.47 4.74
N HIS A 95 13.80 -6.51 4.74
CA HIS A 95 14.62 -5.95 3.66
C HIS A 95 15.05 -7.06 2.71
N GLN A 96 14.63 -6.99 1.45
CA GLN A 96 14.97 -7.96 0.41
C GLN A 96 16.45 -7.89 0.01
N THR A 97 17.12 -9.04 -0.14
CA THR A 97 18.58 -9.10 -0.36
C THR A 97 19.00 -8.97 -1.82
N ASP A 98 18.26 -9.55 -2.79
CA ASP A 98 18.90 -9.88 -4.07
C ASP A 98 18.26 -9.33 -5.37
N LYS A 99 16.98 -8.92 -5.42
CA LYS A 99 16.35 -8.58 -6.74
C LYS A 99 15.44 -7.36 -6.79
N ARG A 100 14.86 -6.92 -5.67
CA ARG A 100 14.01 -5.71 -5.63
C ARG A 100 14.31 -4.92 -4.38
N LYS A 101 14.93 -3.74 -4.56
CA LYS A 101 15.09 -2.74 -3.50
C LYS A 101 13.70 -2.21 -3.12
N GLY A 102 13.06 -2.84 -2.14
CA GLY A 102 11.74 -2.48 -1.64
C GLY A 102 11.57 -2.98 -0.21
N LEU A 103 10.74 -2.29 0.56
CA LEU A 103 10.43 -2.68 1.93
C LEU A 103 9.23 -3.63 1.91
N TYR A 104 9.42 -4.84 2.40
CA TYR A 104 8.36 -5.85 2.43
C TYR A 104 7.71 -5.82 3.79
N LEU A 105 6.38 -5.72 3.79
CA LEU A 105 5.57 -5.72 4.98
C LEU A 105 4.70 -7.00 4.96
N ALA A 106 5.17 -8.01 5.70
CA ALA A 106 4.51 -9.29 5.86
C ALA A 106 3.37 -9.16 6.88
N MET A 107 2.15 -9.51 6.48
CA MET A 107 0.93 -9.26 7.26
C MET A 107 0.40 -10.54 7.89
N LEU A 108 -0.12 -10.41 9.11
CA LEU A 108 -0.81 -11.51 9.77
C LEU A 108 -2.25 -11.67 9.26
N PRO A 109 -2.83 -12.88 9.21
CA PRO A 109 -2.13 -14.18 9.24
C PRO A 109 -1.41 -14.49 7.90
N SER A 110 -1.74 -13.78 6.83
CA SER A 110 -1.10 -13.93 5.51
C SER A 110 -1.19 -12.65 4.68
N GLY A 111 -0.37 -12.57 3.64
CA GLY A 111 -0.33 -11.49 2.67
C GLY A 111 0.92 -10.64 2.83
N VAL A 112 1.40 -10.07 1.74
CA VAL A 112 2.54 -9.16 1.77
C VAL A 112 2.19 -7.89 1.02
N ILE A 113 2.54 -6.75 1.63
CA ILE A 113 2.46 -5.43 1.02
C ILE A 113 3.89 -5.01 0.72
N ILE A 114 4.15 -4.58 -0.50
CA ILE A 114 5.47 -4.08 -0.89
C ILE A 114 5.39 -2.56 -0.96
N LEU A 115 6.32 -1.92 -0.24
CA LEU A 115 6.39 -0.48 -0.07
C LEU A 115 7.64 0.07 -0.76
N ASP A 116 7.51 1.26 -1.33
CA ASP A 116 8.61 2.07 -1.85
C ASP A 116 8.67 3.39 -1.10
N TYR A 117 9.89 3.88 -0.83
CA TYR A 117 10.09 5.13 -0.13
C TYR A 117 10.05 6.30 -1.11
N VAL A 118 9.17 7.28 -0.84
CA VAL A 118 9.07 8.51 -1.63
C VAL A 118 9.66 9.66 -0.80
N ALA A 119 10.86 10.10 -1.18
CA ALA A 119 11.55 11.19 -0.52
C ALA A 119 10.94 12.55 -0.89
N LYS A 120 10.38 13.24 0.11
CA LYS A 120 9.84 14.61 -0.01
C LYS A 120 10.24 15.50 1.18
N GLY A 121 11.42 15.27 1.74
CA GLY A 121 11.86 15.98 2.95
C GLY A 121 10.96 15.63 4.14
N ARG A 122 10.30 16.63 4.74
CA ARG A 122 9.40 16.44 5.88
C ARG A 122 8.12 15.69 5.53
N ASP A 123 7.71 15.72 4.26
CA ASP A 123 6.48 15.06 3.78
C ASP A 123 6.76 13.68 3.16
N SER A 124 7.91 13.08 3.48
CA SER A 124 8.27 11.76 2.97
C SER A 124 7.29 10.70 3.46
N PHE A 125 7.07 9.67 2.63
CA PHE A 125 6.10 8.62 2.93
C PHE A 125 6.48 7.31 2.23
N PHE A 126 5.88 6.21 2.66
CA PHE A 126 5.89 4.96 1.93
C PHE A 126 4.67 4.84 1.04
N THR A 127 4.88 4.53 -0.23
CA THR A 127 3.79 4.23 -1.18
C THR A 127 3.67 2.73 -1.36
N ILE A 128 2.43 2.22 -1.36
CA ILE A 128 2.15 0.83 -1.67
C ILE A 128 2.34 0.62 -3.19
N ILE A 129 3.34 -0.18 -3.57
CA ILE A 129 3.63 -0.44 -4.98
C ILE A 129 2.95 -1.72 -5.50
N THR A 130 2.80 -2.74 -4.66
CA THR A 130 2.01 -3.93 -4.96
C THR A 130 1.61 -4.68 -3.68
N ALA A 131 0.68 -5.63 -3.78
CA ALA A 131 0.28 -6.48 -2.68
C ALA A 131 -0.17 -7.87 -3.17
N TYR A 132 0.02 -8.87 -2.31
CA TYR A 132 -0.41 -10.26 -2.53
C TYR A 132 -1.22 -10.75 -1.34
N THR A 133 -2.17 -11.64 -1.59
CA THR A 133 -3.02 -12.24 -0.54
C THR A 133 -2.30 -13.32 0.29
N THR A 134 -1.12 -13.76 -0.17
CA THR A 134 -0.27 -14.79 0.46
C THR A 134 1.15 -14.26 0.73
N ASN A 135 1.84 -14.86 1.71
CA ASN A 135 3.23 -14.52 2.07
C ASN A 135 4.22 -15.10 1.04
N ARG A 136 4.16 -14.61 -0.19
CA ARG A 136 5.10 -15.01 -1.25
C ARG A 136 6.28 -14.05 -1.30
N SER A 137 7.44 -14.58 -1.69
CA SER A 137 8.62 -13.77 -2.05
C SER A 137 9.20 -12.93 -0.90
N ILE A 138 9.20 -13.44 0.34
CA ILE A 138 9.97 -12.85 1.45
C ILE A 138 11.20 -13.75 1.66
N ASP A 139 12.39 -13.24 1.33
CA ASP A 139 13.68 -13.92 1.58
C ASP A 139 14.59 -13.13 2.55
N GLY A 140 14.24 -11.86 2.80
CA GLY A 140 14.99 -10.95 3.64
C GLY A 140 14.80 -11.15 5.14
N LYS A 141 15.81 -10.76 5.92
CA LYS A 141 15.73 -10.74 7.39
C LYS A 141 14.67 -9.75 7.85
N GLU A 142 13.98 -10.09 8.95
CA GLU A 142 13.13 -9.16 9.67
C GLU A 142 13.95 -7.98 10.22
N ILE A 143 13.46 -6.76 9.99
CA ILE A 143 14.13 -5.50 10.39
C ILE A 143 13.28 -4.62 11.31
N GLY A 144 12.07 -5.04 11.62
CA GLY A 144 11.14 -4.29 12.48
C GLY A 144 9.77 -4.97 12.56
N ARG A 145 9.03 -4.66 13.63
CA ARG A 145 7.65 -5.15 13.83
C ARG A 145 6.67 -4.06 13.45
N TYR A 146 5.73 -4.39 12.58
CA TYR A 146 4.64 -3.48 12.24
C TYR A 146 3.54 -3.60 13.28
N ILE A 147 3.27 -2.49 13.96
CA ILE A 147 2.13 -2.31 14.86
C ILE A 147 1.16 -1.40 14.15
N SER A 148 -0.08 -1.84 14.03
CA SER A 148 -1.13 -1.07 13.37
C SER A 148 -1.40 0.23 14.13
N THR A 149 -1.20 1.37 13.47
CA THR A 149 -1.68 2.67 13.96
C THR A 149 -2.54 3.31 12.87
N PHE A 150 -3.86 3.18 13.02
CA PHE A 150 -4.81 3.88 12.14
C PHE A 150 -4.97 5.32 12.60
N GLN A 151 -5.05 6.22 11.63
CA GLN A 151 -5.76 7.48 11.81
C GLN A 151 -7.26 7.16 11.92
N VAL A 152 -7.72 6.72 13.09
CA VAL A 152 -9.12 6.86 13.44
C VAL A 152 -9.27 8.34 13.79
N LYS A 153 -9.92 9.15 12.92
CA LYS A 153 -10.33 10.50 13.33
C LYS A 153 -11.02 10.35 14.68
N PRO A 154 -10.62 11.05 15.75
CA PRO A 154 -11.45 11.12 16.94
C PRO A 154 -12.83 11.60 16.48
N LYS A 155 -13.89 10.88 16.86
CA LYS A 155 -15.25 11.39 16.69
C LYS A 155 -15.26 12.77 17.35
N LYS A 156 -15.51 13.81 16.56
CA LYS A 156 -15.88 15.12 17.12
C LYS A 156 -17.23 14.99 17.81
#